data_AF-A0A7U9XIW3-F1
#
_entry.id   AF-A0A7U9XIW3-F1
#
_cell.length_a   1.000
_cell.length_b   1.000
_cell.length_c   1.000
_cell.angle_alpha   90.00
_cell.angle_beta   90.00
_cell.angle_gamma   90.00
#
_symmetry.space_group_name_H-M   'P 1'
#
loop_
_entity.id
_entity.type
_entity.pdbx_description
1 polymer ?
#
loop_
_entity_poly.entity_id
_entity_poly.type
_entity_poly.pdbx_seq_one_letter_code
_entity_poly.pdbx_strand_id
1 'polypeptide(L)'
;MAISISDYHAHLQDDLKLNREYLKSHGSQKEGRKVFDRDSLEVSQLSKNREILMDRIKHTVVQSVASLSDMRAGILKEVREEKGQYGYLDVVNACGLSYARLYAEIEQRHESEEYYKADGTSLTKEEEIEWLDIQYEQEVEWQKSCARIAAQGQVIQGNIPEMPAKELEELDDSFYQAKDTYMKLHRESRQVGKPLVLQNYMFGSGRMYEMLNRLGNLKERVK
;
A
#
# COMPACT_ATOMS: atom_id res chain seq x y z
N MET A 1 -1.76 -3.15 -42.10
CA MET A 1 -2.98 -2.35 -42.31
C MET A 1 -3.61 -2.13 -40.95
N ALA A 2 -3.55 -0.91 -40.44
CA ALA A 2 -4.12 -0.52 -39.16
C ALA A 2 -5.48 0.15 -39.43
N ILE A 3 -6.52 -0.23 -38.69
CA ILE A 3 -7.80 0.46 -38.69
C ILE A 3 -8.00 1.00 -37.27
N SER A 4 -7.88 2.32 -37.18
CA SER A 4 -8.24 3.17 -36.05
C SER A 4 -9.75 3.28 -35.97
N ILE A 5 -10.33 3.22 -34.76
CA ILE A 5 -11.72 3.62 -34.52
C ILE A 5 -11.67 5.06 -34.03
N SER A 6 -12.12 5.97 -34.89
CA SER A 6 -12.16 7.40 -34.64
C SER A 6 -13.54 7.83 -34.10
N ASP A 7 -13.48 8.88 -33.29
CA ASP A 7 -14.40 10.02 -33.22
C ASP A 7 -15.82 9.83 -32.68
N TYR A 8 -15.95 10.03 -31.36
CA TYR A 8 -17.06 10.81 -30.80
C TYR A 8 -16.50 11.80 -29.76
N HIS A 9 -16.12 12.99 -30.23
CA HIS A 9 -15.90 14.17 -29.38
C HIS A 9 -16.85 15.27 -29.84
N ALA A 10 -17.95 15.45 -29.11
CA ALA A 10 -18.82 16.59 -29.29
C ALA A 10 -18.17 17.81 -28.61
N HIS A 11 -17.61 18.70 -29.42
CA HIS A 11 -17.24 20.05 -29.04
C HIS A 11 -18.52 20.86 -28.75
N LEU A 12 -18.63 21.45 -27.57
CA LEU A 12 -19.40 22.67 -27.38
C LEU A 12 -18.50 23.73 -26.76
N GLN A 13 -18.39 24.78 -27.55
CA GLN A 13 -17.47 25.89 -27.51
C GLN A 13 -17.97 26.97 -26.55
N ASP A 14 -17.02 27.65 -25.92
CA ASP A 14 -17.18 28.93 -25.23
C ASP A 14 -18.07 29.89 -26.04
N ASP A 15 -19.16 30.39 -25.42
CA ASP A 15 -19.73 31.71 -25.71
C ASP A 15 -20.90 32.04 -24.76
N LEU A 16 -20.60 32.58 -23.58
CA LEU A 16 -21.56 33.40 -22.83
C LEU A 16 -20.84 34.58 -22.15
N LYS A 17 -20.29 35.47 -22.99
CA LYS A 17 -20.10 36.88 -22.62
C LYS A 17 -21.47 37.55 -22.65
N LEU A 18 -22.14 37.66 -21.50
CA LEU A 18 -23.35 38.45 -21.37
C LEU A 18 -23.01 39.92 -21.08
N ASN A 19 -23.42 40.76 -22.03
CA ASN A 19 -23.12 42.18 -22.14
C ASN A 19 -23.49 43.00 -20.89
N ARG A 20 -22.52 43.84 -20.52
CA ARG A 20 -22.66 45.01 -19.67
C ARG A 20 -23.51 46.07 -20.40
N GLU A 21 -24.40 46.72 -19.64
CA GLU A 21 -25.23 47.90 -19.99
C GLU A 21 -26.44 47.68 -20.92
N TYR A 22 -27.63 47.69 -20.32
CA TYR A 22 -28.63 48.72 -20.64
C TYR A 22 -29.58 48.93 -19.44
N LEU A 23 -29.36 50.02 -18.72
CA LEU A 23 -30.33 50.59 -17.78
C LEU A 23 -31.58 51.04 -18.55
N LYS A 24 -32.78 50.72 -18.03
CA LYS A 24 -33.86 51.70 -17.87
C LYS A 24 -34.92 51.20 -16.90
N SER A 25 -34.98 51.90 -15.78
CA SER A 25 -35.96 51.83 -14.71
C SER A 25 -37.34 52.34 -15.13
N HIS A 26 -38.39 51.56 -14.84
CA HIS A 26 -39.76 51.96 -14.52
C HIS A 26 -40.44 50.67 -14.04
N GLY A 27 -40.99 50.50 -12.85
CA GLY A 27 -41.47 51.42 -11.83
C GLY A 27 -42.78 50.81 -11.33
N SER A 28 -42.74 50.03 -10.26
CA SER A 28 -43.92 49.82 -9.40
C SER A 28 -43.50 49.25 -8.05
N GLN A 29 -44.18 49.77 -7.06
CA GLN A 29 -43.92 49.67 -5.64
C GLN A 29 -44.47 48.37 -5.06
N LYS A 30 -43.73 47.88 -4.05
CA LYS A 30 -44.19 47.18 -2.83
C LYS A 30 -44.44 45.67 -2.87
N GLU A 31 -44.14 45.14 -1.67
CA GLU A 31 -44.35 43.80 -1.14
C GLU A 31 -43.37 42.71 -1.60
N GLY A 32 -42.61 42.15 -0.65
CA GLY A 32 -41.73 41.00 -0.89
C GLY A 32 -40.39 41.02 -0.16
N ARG A 33 -40.17 41.92 0.81
CA ARG A 33 -39.01 41.81 1.71
C ARG A 33 -39.32 40.79 2.80
N LYS A 34 -39.05 39.50 2.54
CA LYS A 34 -38.75 38.40 3.48
C LYS A 34 -39.04 37.03 2.83
N VAL A 35 -38.18 36.52 1.96
CA VAL A 35 -38.18 35.07 1.64
C VAL A 35 -36.77 34.50 1.42
N PHE A 36 -35.79 35.27 0.95
CA PHE A 36 -34.48 34.73 0.56
C PHE A 36 -33.43 34.54 1.67
N ASP A 37 -33.73 34.81 2.93
CA ASP A 37 -32.78 34.59 4.04
C ASP A 37 -32.79 33.14 4.57
N ARG A 38 -33.81 32.34 4.23
CA ARG A 38 -33.93 30.95 4.68
C ARG A 38 -33.10 30.00 3.81
N ASP A 39 -33.10 30.24 2.51
CA ASP A 39 -32.39 29.41 1.51
C ASP A 39 -30.87 29.58 1.61
N SER A 40 -30.38 30.80 1.92
CA SER A 40 -28.94 31.06 2.02
C SER A 40 -28.29 30.37 3.23
N LEU A 41 -29.00 30.31 4.37
CA LEU A 41 -28.53 29.62 5.58
C LEU A 41 -28.55 28.09 5.43
N GLU A 42 -29.61 27.53 4.84
CA GLU A 42 -29.68 26.08 4.53
C GLU A 42 -28.63 25.65 3.50
N VAL A 43 -28.45 26.43 2.43
CA VAL A 43 -27.39 26.18 1.43
C VAL A 43 -26.00 26.31 2.06
N SER A 44 -25.80 27.27 2.98
CA SER A 44 -24.53 27.41 3.71
C SER A 44 -24.25 26.24 4.64
N GLN A 45 -25.27 25.72 5.33
CA GLN A 45 -25.12 24.55 6.20
C GLN A 45 -24.88 23.27 5.39
N LEU A 46 -25.58 23.10 4.27
CA LEU A 46 -25.35 21.99 3.34
C LEU A 46 -23.94 22.05 2.74
N SER A 47 -23.46 23.25 2.39
CA SER A 47 -22.09 23.45 1.90
C SER A 47 -21.05 23.05 2.95
N LYS A 48 -21.22 23.49 4.20
CA LYS A 48 -20.34 23.10 5.32
C LYS A 48 -20.38 21.59 5.58
N ASN A 49 -21.58 20.99 5.56
CA ASN A 49 -21.73 19.55 5.75
C ASN A 49 -21.06 18.76 4.62
N ARG A 50 -21.15 19.25 3.37
CA ARG A 50 -20.47 18.64 2.21
C ARG A 50 -18.95 18.75 2.35
N GLU A 51 -18.44 19.89 2.82
CA GLU A 51 -17.02 20.09 3.07
C GLU A 51 -16.51 19.10 4.12
N ILE A 52 -17.20 18.97 5.26
CA ILE A 52 -16.88 17.99 6.31
C ILE A 52 -16.94 16.54 5.79
N LEU A 53 -17.94 16.20 4.97
CA LEU A 53 -18.05 14.87 4.38
C LEU A 53 -16.91 14.58 3.40
N MET A 54 -16.58 15.54 2.53
CA MET A 54 -15.47 15.39 1.58
C MET A 54 -14.13 15.27 2.31
N ASP A 55 -13.95 16.03 3.39
CA ASP A 55 -12.79 15.93 4.27
C ASP A 55 -12.69 14.52 4.89
N ARG A 56 -13.77 14.03 5.51
CA ARG A 56 -13.80 12.67 6.08
C ARG A 56 -13.52 11.58 5.04
N ILE A 57 -14.06 11.72 3.83
CA ILE A 57 -13.81 10.76 2.73
C ILE A 57 -12.32 10.75 2.35
N LYS A 58 -11.67 11.92 2.30
CA LYS A 58 -10.21 12.00 2.05
C LYS A 58 -9.39 11.35 3.16
N HIS A 59 -9.84 11.49 4.41
CA HIS A 59 -9.20 10.91 5.58
C HIS A 59 -9.72 9.51 5.94
N THR A 60 -10.41 8.83 5.03
CA THR A 60 -10.83 7.44 5.24
C THR A 60 -9.74 6.48 4.77
N VAL A 61 -9.22 5.65 5.68
CA VAL A 61 -8.26 4.60 5.34
C VAL A 61 -9.01 3.33 4.93
N VAL A 62 -8.74 2.85 3.71
CA VAL A 62 -9.19 1.54 3.25
C VAL A 62 -8.01 0.58 3.33
N GLN A 63 -7.99 -0.24 4.38
CA GLN A 63 -6.95 -1.24 4.62
C GLN A 63 -7.03 -2.35 3.56
N SER A 64 -6.11 -2.34 2.60
CA SER A 64 -6.01 -3.41 1.59
C SER A 64 -5.17 -4.56 2.14
N VAL A 65 -5.74 -5.77 2.12
CA VAL A 65 -5.06 -7.03 2.48
C VAL A 65 -3.82 -7.27 1.59
N ALA A 66 -3.76 -6.65 0.41
CA ALA A 66 -2.62 -6.78 -0.50
C ALA A 66 -1.44 -5.86 -0.18
N SER A 67 -1.60 -4.84 0.68
CA SER A 67 -0.64 -3.73 0.81
C SER A 67 0.79 -4.18 1.12
N LEU A 68 0.94 -5.12 2.08
CA LEU A 68 2.24 -5.67 2.44
C LEU A 68 2.86 -6.46 1.29
N SER A 69 2.05 -7.29 0.63
CA SER A 69 2.48 -8.11 -0.50
C SER A 69 2.86 -7.28 -1.73
N ASP A 70 2.13 -6.20 -1.99
CA ASP A 70 2.37 -5.26 -3.10
C ASP A 70 3.69 -4.51 -2.87
N MET A 71 3.91 -4.06 -1.64
CA MET A 71 5.16 -3.40 -1.26
C MET A 71 6.36 -4.33 -1.40
N ARG A 72 6.25 -5.56 -0.91
CA ARG A 72 7.29 -6.59 -1.07
C ARG A 72 7.54 -6.88 -2.55
N ALA A 73 6.49 -7.03 -3.35
CA ALA A 73 6.62 -7.29 -4.78
C ALA A 73 7.34 -6.14 -5.51
N GLY A 74 7.06 -4.88 -5.13
CA GLY A 74 7.78 -3.70 -5.60
C GLY A 74 9.28 -3.78 -5.28
N ILE A 75 9.63 -4.08 -4.02
CA ILE A 75 11.04 -4.24 -3.60
C ILE A 75 11.73 -5.38 -4.35
N LEU A 76 11.09 -6.54 -4.47
CA LEU A 76 11.68 -7.69 -5.16
C LEU A 76 11.80 -7.47 -6.68
N LYS A 77 10.96 -6.62 -7.26
CA LYS A 77 11.10 -6.18 -8.64
C LYS A 77 12.39 -5.37 -8.82
N GLU A 78 12.66 -4.41 -7.94
CA GLU A 78 13.93 -3.64 -7.95
C GLU A 78 15.14 -4.58 -7.84
N VAL A 79 15.11 -5.54 -6.89
CA VAL A 79 16.18 -6.55 -6.75
C VAL A 79 16.38 -7.35 -8.03
N ARG A 80 15.29 -7.78 -8.68
CA ARG A 80 15.36 -8.51 -9.95
C ARG A 80 15.92 -7.65 -11.07
N GLU A 81 15.59 -6.37 -11.13
CA GLU A 81 16.12 -5.44 -12.13
C GLU A 81 17.63 -5.22 -11.94
N GLU A 82 18.11 -5.19 -10.70
CA GLU A 82 19.53 -5.02 -10.37
C GLU A 82 20.36 -6.31 -10.52
N LYS A 83 19.87 -7.43 -9.95
CA LYS A 83 20.63 -8.70 -9.85
C LYS A 83 20.23 -9.73 -10.92
N GLY A 84 19.18 -9.47 -11.70
CA GLY A 84 18.56 -10.41 -12.65
C GLY A 84 17.63 -11.45 -12.01
N GLN A 85 17.86 -11.81 -10.75
CA GLN A 85 17.06 -12.75 -9.97
C GLN A 85 17.13 -12.40 -8.47
N TYR A 86 16.20 -12.93 -7.70
CA TYR A 86 16.21 -12.84 -6.23
C TYR A 86 16.15 -14.24 -5.62
N GLY A 87 16.70 -14.38 -4.42
CA GLY A 87 16.61 -15.59 -3.59
C GLY A 87 15.77 -15.37 -2.33
N TYR A 88 15.69 -16.40 -1.49
CA TYR A 88 14.94 -16.35 -0.23
C TYR A 88 15.49 -15.32 0.77
N LEU A 89 16.78 -15.01 0.71
CA LEU A 89 17.37 -13.94 1.51
C LEU A 89 16.77 -12.58 1.16
N ASP A 90 16.61 -12.31 -0.15
CA ASP A 90 15.99 -11.08 -0.64
C ASP A 90 14.51 -11.04 -0.25
N VAL A 91 13.82 -12.19 -0.28
CA VAL A 91 12.42 -12.30 0.19
C VAL A 91 12.29 -11.94 1.67
N VAL A 92 13.12 -12.51 2.54
CA VAL A 92 13.13 -12.21 3.98
C VAL A 92 13.40 -10.73 4.23
N ASN A 93 14.43 -10.16 3.58
CA ASN A 93 14.74 -8.75 3.71
C ASN A 93 13.62 -7.84 3.17
N ALA A 94 13.01 -8.20 2.04
CA ALA A 94 11.91 -7.44 1.46
C ALA A 94 10.67 -7.47 2.36
N CYS A 95 10.34 -8.60 3.01
CA CYS A 95 9.25 -8.66 3.99
C CYS A 95 9.50 -7.70 5.17
N GLY A 96 10.67 -7.77 5.79
CA GLY A 96 11.02 -6.89 6.92
C GLY A 96 11.00 -5.41 6.54
N LEU A 97 11.56 -5.06 5.37
CA LEU A 97 11.51 -3.69 4.85
C LEU A 97 10.09 -3.22 4.54
N SER A 98 9.25 -4.08 3.98
CA SER A 98 7.86 -3.73 3.66
C SER A 98 7.07 -3.37 4.92
N TYR A 99 7.24 -4.16 5.98
CA TYR A 99 6.64 -3.84 7.28
C TYR A 99 7.12 -2.48 7.79
N ALA A 100 8.42 -2.23 7.78
CA ALA A 100 8.97 -0.96 8.27
C ALA A 100 8.52 0.26 7.45
N ARG A 101 8.38 0.13 6.13
CA ARG A 101 7.87 1.20 5.26
C ARG A 101 6.38 1.49 5.51
N LEU A 102 5.54 0.46 5.59
CA LEU A 102 4.12 0.63 5.92
C LEU A 102 3.94 1.20 7.32
N TYR A 103 4.75 0.76 8.29
CA TYR A 103 4.77 1.33 9.63
C TYR A 103 5.10 2.83 9.58
N ALA A 104 6.12 3.23 8.83
CA ALA A 104 6.49 4.63 8.66
C ALA A 104 5.37 5.45 8.01
N GLU A 105 4.67 4.90 7.02
CA GLU A 105 3.50 5.55 6.42
C GLU A 105 2.36 5.75 7.43
N ILE A 106 2.10 4.76 8.30
CA ILE A 106 1.14 4.89 9.40
C ILE A 106 1.59 5.97 10.38
N GLU A 107 2.85 5.99 10.81
CA GLU A 107 3.35 7.04 11.71
C GLU A 107 3.17 8.44 11.12
N GLN A 108 3.59 8.62 9.87
CA GLN A 108 3.52 9.90 9.17
C GLN A 108 2.06 10.39 9.07
N ARG A 109 1.15 9.48 8.76
CA ARG A 109 -0.27 9.77 8.64
C ARG A 109 -0.84 10.32 9.96
N HIS A 110 -0.61 9.60 11.05
CA HIS A 110 -1.09 9.94 12.40
C HIS A 110 -0.34 11.11 13.07
N GLU A 111 0.76 11.59 12.48
CA GLU A 111 1.44 12.83 12.91
C GLU A 111 0.79 14.10 12.35
N SER A 112 0.02 13.98 11.26
CA SER A 112 -0.47 15.13 10.49
C SER A 112 -1.94 15.44 10.76
N GLU A 113 -2.83 14.46 10.61
CA GLU A 113 -4.28 14.65 10.53
C GLU A 113 -5.02 13.48 11.23
N GLU A 114 -6.30 13.66 11.53
CA GLU A 114 -7.16 12.60 12.08
C GLU A 114 -7.70 11.73 10.95
N TYR A 115 -7.60 10.40 11.09
CA TYR A 115 -8.07 9.45 10.09
C TYR A 115 -9.25 8.62 10.61
N TYR A 116 -10.05 8.12 9.67
CA TYR A 116 -11.28 7.39 9.93
C TYR A 116 -11.29 6.02 9.26
N LYS A 117 -12.00 5.08 9.87
CA LYS A 117 -12.36 3.79 9.28
C LYS A 117 -13.43 3.96 8.21
N ALA A 118 -13.64 2.91 7.41
CA ALA A 118 -14.70 2.89 6.39
C ALA A 118 -16.13 3.08 6.96
N ASP A 119 -16.35 2.77 8.23
CA ASP A 119 -17.63 3.00 8.93
C ASP A 119 -17.77 4.43 9.51
N GLY A 120 -16.75 5.27 9.33
CA GLY A 120 -16.69 6.66 9.80
C GLY A 120 -16.27 6.83 11.26
N THR A 121 -15.91 5.75 11.97
CA THR A 121 -15.31 5.85 13.31
C THR A 121 -13.86 6.31 13.25
N SER A 122 -13.36 6.95 14.31
CA SER A 122 -11.95 7.34 14.41
C SER A 122 -11.06 6.10 14.32
N LEU A 123 -10.03 6.17 13.48
CA LEU A 123 -9.02 5.14 13.36
C LEU A 123 -7.81 5.55 14.20
N THR A 124 -7.40 4.72 15.14
CA THR A 124 -6.19 5.01 15.92
C THR A 124 -4.94 4.44 15.27
N LYS A 125 -3.79 5.02 15.60
CA LYS A 125 -2.48 4.51 15.18
C LYS A 125 -2.29 3.06 15.62
N GLU A 126 -2.70 2.74 16.84
CA GLU A 126 -2.57 1.40 17.43
C GLU A 126 -3.39 0.36 16.66
N GLU A 127 -4.62 0.70 16.25
CA GLU A 127 -5.47 -0.19 15.44
C GLU A 127 -4.88 -0.48 14.06
N GLU A 128 -4.25 0.52 13.43
CA GLU A 128 -3.54 0.30 12.17
C GLU A 128 -2.29 -0.55 12.32
N ILE A 129 -1.54 -0.38 13.42
CA ILE A 129 -0.37 -1.21 13.72
C ILE A 129 -0.79 -2.66 13.99
N GLU A 130 -1.85 -2.88 14.76
CA GLU A 130 -2.39 -4.23 15.01
C GLU A 130 -2.80 -4.90 13.70
N TRP A 131 -3.48 -4.16 12.82
CA TRP A 131 -3.80 -4.66 11.48
C TRP A 131 -2.53 -5.03 10.70
N LEU A 132 -1.51 -4.17 10.70
CA LEU A 132 -0.24 -4.43 10.01
C LEU A 132 0.49 -5.65 10.58
N ASP A 133 0.45 -5.86 11.90
CA ASP A 133 1.01 -7.05 12.54
C ASP A 133 0.29 -8.33 12.09
N ILE A 134 -1.05 -8.32 12.04
CA ILE A 134 -1.84 -9.45 11.50
C ILE A 134 -1.49 -9.71 10.03
N GLN A 135 -1.34 -8.68 9.21
CA GLN A 135 -0.92 -8.84 7.81
C GLN A 135 0.47 -9.43 7.69
N TYR A 136 1.39 -9.04 8.58
CA TYR A 136 2.74 -9.59 8.61
C TYR A 136 2.74 -11.08 8.95
N GLU A 137 2.00 -11.48 9.98
CA GLU A 137 1.86 -12.89 10.36
C GLU A 137 1.30 -13.74 9.20
N GLN A 138 0.26 -13.25 8.52
CA GLN A 138 -0.31 -13.90 7.35
C GLN A 138 0.71 -14.05 6.21
N GLU A 139 1.53 -13.03 5.99
CA GLU A 139 2.56 -13.04 4.96
C GLU A 139 3.71 -14.01 5.28
N VAL A 140 4.11 -14.10 6.55
CA VAL A 140 5.11 -15.08 7.01
C VAL A 140 4.61 -16.51 6.79
N GLU A 141 3.38 -16.80 7.22
CA GLU A 141 2.77 -18.11 6.99
C GLU A 141 2.60 -18.43 5.51
N TRP A 142 2.24 -17.44 4.69
CA TRP A 142 2.17 -17.58 3.24
C TRP A 142 3.55 -17.95 2.65
N GLN A 143 4.61 -17.22 3.00
CA GLN A 143 5.96 -17.51 2.49
C GLN A 143 6.50 -18.87 2.95
N LYS A 144 6.25 -19.24 4.20
CA LYS A 144 6.58 -20.55 4.76
C LYS A 144 5.86 -21.67 4.02
N SER A 145 4.58 -21.47 3.70
CA SER A 145 3.79 -22.39 2.88
C SER A 145 4.37 -22.53 1.47
N CYS A 146 4.74 -21.42 0.82
CA CYS A 146 5.41 -21.46 -0.49
C CYS A 146 6.71 -22.29 -0.45
N ALA A 147 7.56 -22.07 0.56
CA ALA A 147 8.80 -22.84 0.73
C ALA A 147 8.53 -24.34 0.98
N ARG A 148 7.53 -24.66 1.79
CA ARG A 148 7.11 -26.04 2.07
C ARG A 148 6.61 -26.75 0.81
N ILE A 149 5.76 -26.10 0.02
CA ILE A 149 5.24 -26.65 -1.25
C ILE A 149 6.39 -26.88 -2.24
N ALA A 150 7.32 -25.91 -2.36
CA ALA A 150 8.49 -26.05 -3.22
C ALA A 150 9.36 -27.24 -2.79
N ALA A 151 9.64 -27.38 -1.49
CA ALA A 151 10.39 -28.50 -0.94
C ALA A 151 9.69 -29.84 -1.19
N GLN A 152 8.38 -29.92 -0.92
CA GLN A 152 7.61 -31.14 -1.14
C GLN A 152 7.60 -31.57 -2.61
N GLY A 153 7.52 -30.60 -3.52
CA GLY A 153 7.69 -30.85 -4.95
C GLY A 153 9.05 -31.48 -5.29
N GLN A 154 10.13 -31.03 -4.63
CA GLN A 154 11.47 -31.61 -4.84
C GLN A 154 11.62 -33.01 -4.24
N VAL A 155 10.98 -33.29 -3.10
CA VAL A 155 10.95 -34.65 -2.50
C VAL A 155 10.25 -35.63 -3.45
N ILE A 156 9.07 -35.25 -3.97
CA ILE A 156 8.30 -36.10 -4.90
C ILE A 156 9.09 -36.37 -6.18
N GLN A 157 9.90 -35.41 -6.63
CA GLN A 157 10.76 -35.55 -7.81
C GLN A 157 12.05 -36.33 -7.54
N GLY A 158 12.35 -36.68 -6.29
CA GLY A 158 13.56 -37.39 -5.90
C GLY A 158 14.84 -36.56 -5.93
N ASN A 159 14.74 -35.23 -6.02
CA ASN A 159 15.91 -34.33 -6.03
C ASN A 159 16.49 -34.09 -4.63
N ILE A 160 15.65 -34.23 -3.60
CA ILE A 160 16.05 -34.19 -2.19
C ILE A 160 15.46 -35.41 -1.47
N PRO A 161 16.19 -35.98 -0.48
CA PRO A 161 15.78 -37.22 0.16
C PRO A 161 14.56 -37.05 1.08
N GLU A 162 14.45 -35.90 1.75
CA GLU A 162 13.40 -35.61 2.72
C GLU A 162 13.11 -34.11 2.81
N MET A 163 12.03 -33.76 3.52
CA MET A 163 11.66 -32.37 3.77
C MET A 163 12.71 -31.68 4.65
N PRO A 164 13.21 -30.48 4.27
CA PRO A 164 14.20 -29.73 5.04
C PRO A 164 13.52 -29.02 6.23
N ALA A 165 13.05 -29.78 7.21
CA ALA A 165 12.23 -29.28 8.31
C ALA A 165 12.96 -28.21 9.16
N LYS A 166 14.26 -28.41 9.40
CA LYS A 166 15.09 -27.48 10.19
C LYS A 166 15.26 -26.13 9.49
N GLU A 167 15.52 -26.16 8.18
CA GLU A 167 15.68 -24.96 7.37
C GLU A 167 14.34 -24.22 7.21
N LEU A 168 13.21 -24.93 7.19
CA LEU A 168 11.88 -24.31 7.17
C LEU A 168 11.48 -23.68 8.51
N GLU A 169 11.92 -24.25 9.63
CA GLU A 169 11.76 -23.66 10.96
C GLU A 169 12.64 -22.42 11.12
N GLU A 170 13.91 -22.50 10.72
CA GLU A 170 14.85 -21.37 10.75
C GLU A 170 14.39 -20.21 9.84
N LEU A 171 13.67 -20.50 8.76
CA LEU A 171 13.10 -19.48 7.87
C LEU A 171 12.04 -18.64 8.59
N ASP A 172 11.23 -19.26 9.46
CA ASP A 172 10.20 -18.59 10.24
C ASP A 172 10.83 -17.56 11.18
N ASP A 173 11.82 -18.00 11.97
CA ASP A 173 12.60 -17.14 12.87
C ASP A 173 13.27 -15.97 12.11
N SER A 174 13.75 -16.24 10.89
CA SER A 174 14.41 -15.25 10.05
C SER A 174 13.47 -14.11 9.65
N PHE A 175 12.18 -14.37 9.43
CA PHE A 175 11.22 -13.31 9.13
C PHE A 175 10.99 -12.38 10.33
N TYR A 176 10.89 -12.92 11.54
CA TYR A 176 10.71 -12.08 12.74
C TYR A 176 11.97 -11.27 13.05
N GLN A 177 13.16 -11.89 12.91
CA GLN A 177 14.44 -11.17 13.03
C GLN A 177 14.56 -10.05 12.00
N ALA A 178 14.10 -10.28 10.76
CA ALA A 178 14.06 -9.25 9.72
C ALA A 178 13.13 -8.11 10.11
N LYS A 179 11.90 -8.40 10.58
CA LYS A 179 10.95 -7.38 11.06
C LYS A 179 11.61 -6.48 12.10
N ASP A 180 12.17 -7.09 13.14
CA ASP A 180 12.78 -6.37 14.26
C ASP A 180 13.98 -5.52 13.82
N THR A 181 14.80 -6.07 12.92
CA THR A 181 15.99 -5.38 12.41
C THR A 181 15.62 -4.17 11.56
N TYR A 182 14.65 -4.30 10.66
CA TYR A 182 14.19 -3.17 9.84
C TYR A 182 13.39 -2.15 10.66
N MET A 183 12.68 -2.57 11.71
CA MET A 183 12.04 -1.66 12.65
C MET A 183 13.06 -0.86 13.48
N LYS A 184 14.17 -1.49 13.87
CA LYS A 184 15.29 -0.78 14.48
C LYS A 184 15.89 0.23 13.50
N LEU A 185 16.11 -0.19 12.24
CA LEU A 185 16.62 0.70 11.18
C LEU A 185 15.68 1.89 10.93
N HIS A 186 14.36 1.70 10.98
CA HIS A 186 13.38 2.79 10.88
C HIS A 186 13.57 3.84 11.98
N ARG A 187 13.64 3.39 13.24
CA ARG A 187 13.85 4.27 14.40
C ARG A 187 15.16 5.07 14.27
N GLU A 188 16.23 4.43 13.80
CA GLU A 188 17.52 5.08 13.57
C GLU A 188 17.46 6.05 12.38
N SER A 189 16.85 5.64 11.28
CA SER A 189 16.76 6.44 10.04
C SER A 189 15.91 7.68 10.24
N ARG A 190 14.85 7.60 11.05
CA ARG A 190 13.99 8.73 11.42
C ARG A 190 14.75 9.84 12.15
N GLN A 191 15.73 9.50 12.99
CA GLN A 191 16.56 10.50 13.69
C GLN A 191 17.49 11.25 12.74
N VAL A 192 17.90 10.61 11.64
CA VAL A 192 18.91 11.13 10.70
C VAL A 192 18.27 11.62 9.39
N GLY A 193 16.96 11.47 9.22
CA GLY A 193 16.24 11.84 8.00
C GLY A 193 16.63 11.02 6.77
N LYS A 194 17.07 9.77 6.96
CA LYS A 194 17.49 8.88 5.86
C LYS A 194 16.33 8.02 5.35
N PRO A 195 16.28 7.73 4.04
CA PRO A 195 15.26 6.84 3.50
C PRO A 195 15.47 5.39 3.95
N LEU A 196 14.37 4.67 4.16
CA LEU A 196 14.36 3.23 4.38
C LEU A 196 14.66 2.48 3.08
N VAL A 197 15.87 1.96 2.97
CA VAL A 197 16.36 1.21 1.80
C VAL A 197 16.65 -0.23 2.16
N LEU A 198 16.55 -1.10 1.15
CA LEU A 198 16.85 -2.52 1.29
C LEU A 198 18.31 -2.72 1.68
N GLN A 199 18.50 -3.55 2.70
CA GLN A 199 19.79 -4.04 3.15
C GLN A 199 19.90 -5.53 2.83
N ASN A 200 21.12 -6.06 2.75
CA ASN A 200 21.35 -7.49 2.55
C ASN A 200 21.73 -8.15 3.89
N TYR A 201 20.88 -8.01 4.91
CA TYR A 201 21.13 -8.61 6.21
C TYR A 201 20.95 -10.14 6.13
N MET A 202 21.88 -10.87 6.74
CA MET A 202 21.80 -12.33 6.87
C MET A 202 21.07 -12.68 8.18
N PHE A 203 19.91 -13.33 8.07
CA PHE A 203 19.13 -13.84 9.19
C PHE A 203 19.12 -15.37 9.15
N GLY A 204 19.57 -16.03 10.22
CA GLY A 204 19.79 -17.48 10.19
C GLY A 204 21.01 -17.90 9.36
N SER A 205 21.06 -19.17 8.99
CA SER A 205 22.22 -19.84 8.43
C SER A 205 22.31 -19.69 6.91
N GLY A 206 23.54 -19.57 6.40
CA GLY A 206 23.77 -19.59 4.94
C GLY A 206 23.29 -20.90 4.29
N ARG A 207 23.39 -22.02 5.02
CA ARG A 207 22.93 -23.35 4.58
C ARG A 207 21.42 -23.37 4.33
N MET A 208 20.64 -22.71 5.18
CA MET A 208 19.20 -22.58 4.98
C MET A 208 18.90 -21.90 3.64
N TYR A 209 19.45 -20.72 3.38
CA TYR A 209 19.20 -20.01 2.12
C TYR A 209 19.73 -20.77 0.91
N GLU A 210 20.88 -21.43 1.02
CA GLU A 210 21.39 -22.28 -0.04
C GLU A 210 20.40 -23.41 -0.39
N MET A 211 19.86 -24.10 0.63
CA MET A 211 18.84 -25.13 0.44
C MET A 211 17.57 -24.55 -0.20
N LEU A 212 17.04 -23.47 0.35
CA LEU A 212 15.78 -22.88 -0.13
C LEU A 212 15.90 -22.31 -1.56
N ASN A 213 17.03 -21.68 -1.90
CA ASN A 213 17.27 -21.18 -3.25
C ASN A 213 17.35 -22.32 -4.29
N ARG A 214 17.88 -23.48 -3.91
CA ARG A 214 17.89 -24.68 -4.78
C ARG A 214 16.47 -25.16 -5.11
N LEU A 215 15.49 -24.93 -4.23
CA LEU A 215 14.10 -25.32 -4.50
C LEU A 215 13.49 -24.54 -5.68
N GLY A 216 13.89 -23.27 -5.85
CA GLY A 216 13.34 -22.37 -6.88
C GLY A 216 14.11 -22.31 -8.20
N ASN A 217 15.41 -22.62 -8.20
CA ASN A 217 16.32 -22.32 -9.33
C ASN A 217 16.66 -23.49 -10.26
N LEU A 218 15.97 -24.64 -10.20
CA LEU A 218 16.27 -25.81 -11.05
C LEU A 218 15.82 -25.69 -12.51
N LYS A 219 15.98 -24.51 -13.12
CA LYS A 219 15.97 -24.31 -14.58
C LYS A 219 17.23 -24.83 -15.26
N GLU A 220 18.23 -25.31 -14.54
CA GLU A 220 19.29 -26.18 -15.11
C GLU A 220 18.79 -27.61 -15.36
N ARG A 221 17.64 -27.75 -16.03
CA ARG A 221 17.16 -29.04 -16.53
C ARG A 221 17.60 -29.22 -17.99
N VAL A 222 18.61 -30.07 -18.12
CA VAL A 222 18.96 -30.90 -19.29
C VAL A 222 19.67 -30.18 -20.45
N LYS A 223 20.96 -30.46 -20.60
CA LYS A 223 21.58 -30.64 -21.92
C LYS A 223 21.39 -32.08 -22.36
#